data_AF-A0A1H5CGH5-F1
#
_entry.id   AF-A0A1H5CGH5-F1
#
_cell.length_a   1.000
_cell.length_b   1.000
_cell.length_c   1.000
_cell.angle_alpha   90.00
_cell.angle_beta   90.00
_cell.angle_gamma   90.00
#
_symmetry.space_group_name_H-M   'P 1'
#
loop_
_entity.id
_entity.type
_entity.pdbx_description
1 polymer ?
#
loop_
_entity_poly.entity_id
_entity_poly.type
_entity_poly.pdbx_seq_one_letter_code
_entity_poly.pdbx_strand_id
1 'polypeptide(L)'
;MAEPLLEARGVVVAYAGQRSLIGRRRPAKPVLHGVDVSIGRGETIGIVGESGSGKTTLGRALLGLVHPNEGSVRFDGQEIAGLDESAMRPLRRRMQMIFQDPMSSLNPRRLIRNILVAPLMLHGAGDHAAAERRVHMVVERVGLPPTVLDRYPHELSGGQRQRVGIARAVVLAPDFVLADEIVSGLDVSTQAQVLQLLRELKRDMNLSMAFISHDLSVVRAVCDRVYVLCEGRVVEEGRCESVFDAPRDAYTRALIDAIPLPVIDPQWLVR
;
A
#
# COMPACT_ATOMS: atom_id res chain seq x y z
N MET A 1 -25.67 -3.27 -5.50
CA MET A 1 -24.36 -2.71 -5.09
C MET A 1 -23.31 -3.46 -5.89
N ALA A 2 -22.32 -2.76 -6.47
CA ALA A 2 -21.23 -3.45 -7.16
C ALA A 2 -20.40 -4.26 -6.15
N GLU A 3 -19.95 -5.45 -6.53
CA GLU A 3 -19.10 -6.26 -5.66
C GLU A 3 -17.74 -5.57 -5.42
N PRO A 4 -17.23 -5.60 -4.17
CA PRO A 4 -15.91 -5.04 -3.88
C PRO A 4 -14.82 -5.84 -4.58
N LEU A 5 -13.72 -5.15 -4.96
CA LEU A 5 -12.51 -5.81 -5.45
C LEU A 5 -11.83 -6.58 -4.31
N LEU A 6 -11.80 -6.01 -3.11
CA LEU A 6 -11.19 -6.63 -1.94
C LEU A 6 -12.11 -6.47 -0.73
N GLU A 7 -12.32 -7.54 0.00
CA GLU A 7 -13.15 -7.56 1.19
C GLU A 7 -12.51 -8.40 2.29
N ALA A 8 -12.32 -7.80 3.46
CA ALA A 8 -11.87 -8.44 4.68
C ALA A 8 -13.02 -8.41 5.69
N ARG A 9 -13.35 -9.55 6.30
CA ARG A 9 -14.40 -9.66 7.32
C ARG A 9 -13.89 -10.38 8.56
N GLY A 10 -14.09 -9.78 9.72
CA GLY A 10 -13.76 -10.35 11.03
C GLY A 10 -12.29 -10.70 11.18
N VAL A 11 -11.38 -9.97 10.54
CA VAL A 11 -9.95 -10.32 10.49
C VAL A 11 -9.31 -10.20 11.87
N VAL A 12 -8.82 -11.33 12.38
CA VAL A 12 -8.01 -11.42 13.62
C VAL A 12 -6.62 -11.88 13.24
N VAL A 13 -5.59 -11.17 13.72
CA VAL A 13 -4.18 -11.54 13.53
C VAL A 13 -3.48 -11.48 14.88
N ALA A 14 -2.76 -12.54 15.22
CA ALA A 14 -1.92 -12.65 16.41
C ALA A 14 -0.55 -13.22 16.03
N TYR A 15 0.52 -12.54 16.46
CA TYR A 15 1.88 -13.03 16.25
C TYR A 15 2.29 -13.94 17.40
N ALA A 16 2.96 -15.05 17.07
CA ALA A 16 3.47 -15.98 18.08
C ALA A 16 4.44 -15.27 19.03
N GLY A 17 4.26 -15.48 20.34
CA GLY A 17 5.17 -14.95 21.34
C GLY A 17 6.55 -15.60 21.22
N GLN A 18 7.61 -14.80 21.43
CA GLN A 18 8.97 -15.32 21.45
C GLN A 18 9.15 -16.38 22.55
N ARG A 19 10.01 -17.38 22.29
CA ARG A 19 10.40 -18.35 23.32
C ARG A 19 11.15 -17.62 24.43
N SER A 20 10.68 -17.77 25.67
CA SER A 20 11.44 -17.35 26.85
C SER A 20 12.75 -18.13 26.95
N LEU A 21 13.77 -17.54 27.59
CA LEU A 21 15.03 -18.20 27.96
C LEU A 21 14.82 -19.50 28.76
N ILE A 22 13.65 -19.66 29.40
CA ILE A 22 13.26 -20.84 30.19
C ILE A 22 12.34 -21.78 29.38
N GLY A 23 12.37 -21.72 28.04
CA GLY A 23 11.64 -22.64 27.16
C GLY A 23 10.10 -22.46 27.11
N ARG A 24 9.50 -21.66 27.99
CA ARG A 24 8.07 -21.31 27.93
C ARG A 24 7.77 -20.42 26.71
N ARG A 25 6.87 -20.88 25.85
CA ARG A 25 6.36 -20.10 24.71
C ARG A 25 5.46 -19.00 25.27
N ARG A 26 5.79 -17.72 25.04
CA ARG A 26 4.90 -16.62 25.42
C ARG A 26 3.56 -16.75 24.66
N PRO A 27 2.44 -16.34 25.27
CA PRO A 27 1.16 -16.33 24.57
C PRO A 27 1.26 -15.49 23.29
N ALA A 28 0.50 -15.87 22.26
CA ALA A 28 0.41 -15.07 21.05
C ALA A 28 -0.09 -13.67 21.41
N LYS A 29 0.48 -12.64 20.79
CA LYS A 29 0.06 -11.25 20.98
C LYS A 29 -0.90 -10.89 19.85
N PRO A 30 -2.21 -10.73 20.13
CA PRO A 30 -3.16 -10.22 19.15
C PRO A 30 -2.74 -8.81 18.71
N VAL A 31 -2.93 -8.53 17.43
CA VAL A 31 -2.66 -7.24 16.79
C VAL A 31 -3.91 -6.71 16.09
N LEU A 32 -4.75 -7.59 15.52
CA LEU A 32 -6.05 -7.22 14.97
C LEU A 32 -7.15 -7.98 15.69
N HIS A 33 -8.29 -7.31 15.90
CA HIS A 33 -9.39 -7.80 16.73
C HIS A 33 -10.74 -7.74 15.99
N GLY A 34 -10.85 -8.49 14.89
CA GLY A 34 -12.11 -8.59 14.13
C GLY A 34 -12.33 -7.38 13.25
N VAL A 35 -11.37 -7.09 12.38
CA VAL A 35 -11.39 -5.93 11.48
C VAL A 35 -12.16 -6.23 10.20
N ASP A 36 -13.09 -5.35 9.85
CA ASP A 36 -13.80 -5.33 8.58
C ASP A 36 -13.28 -4.21 7.69
N VAL A 37 -12.96 -4.51 6.42
CA VAL A 37 -12.53 -3.54 5.40
C VAL A 37 -13.06 -3.95 4.05
N SER A 38 -13.50 -2.98 3.24
CA SER A 38 -13.93 -3.20 1.86
C SER A 38 -13.26 -2.18 0.94
N ILE A 39 -12.87 -2.60 -0.26
CA ILE A 39 -12.29 -1.75 -1.30
C ILE A 39 -13.00 -2.03 -2.61
N GLY A 40 -13.67 -1.02 -3.17
CA GLY A 40 -14.27 -1.04 -4.50
C GLY A 40 -13.23 -0.93 -5.61
N ARG A 41 -13.67 -1.21 -6.85
CA ARG A 41 -12.80 -1.04 -8.04
C ARG A 41 -12.53 0.44 -8.30
N GLY A 42 -11.26 0.78 -8.51
CA GLY A 42 -10.81 2.16 -8.71
C GLY A 42 -10.94 3.05 -7.46
N GLU A 43 -11.28 2.46 -6.30
CA GLU A 43 -11.38 3.18 -5.04
C GLU A 43 -10.00 3.28 -4.38
N THR A 44 -9.75 4.41 -3.71
CA THR A 44 -8.60 4.60 -2.83
C THR A 44 -9.09 4.73 -1.40
N ILE A 45 -8.71 3.78 -0.54
CA ILE A 45 -8.97 3.86 0.90
C ILE A 45 -7.72 4.30 1.65
N GLY A 46 -7.90 5.08 2.72
CA GLY A 46 -6.88 5.39 3.70
C GLY A 46 -7.00 4.48 4.91
N ILE A 47 -5.88 3.99 5.44
CA ILE A 47 -5.80 3.28 6.71
C ILE A 47 -4.92 4.12 7.64
N VAL A 48 -5.54 4.73 8.65
CA VAL A 48 -4.89 5.70 9.54
C VAL A 48 -4.95 5.26 10.99
N GLY A 49 -4.15 5.91 11.84
CA GLY A 49 -4.04 5.61 13.26
C GLY A 49 -2.61 5.74 13.75
N GLU A 50 -2.42 5.69 15.06
CA GLU A 50 -1.12 5.81 15.72
C GLU A 50 -0.14 4.70 15.34
N SER A 51 1.14 4.95 15.56
CA SER A 51 2.17 3.91 15.41
C SER A 51 1.84 2.70 16.29
N GLY A 52 1.90 1.50 15.72
CA GLY A 52 1.54 0.27 16.43
C GLY A 52 0.06 -0.09 16.48
N SER A 53 -0.84 0.70 15.88
CA SER A 53 -2.29 0.40 15.88
C SER A 53 -2.71 -0.81 15.02
N GLY A 54 -1.80 -1.38 14.22
CA GLY A 54 -2.05 -2.57 13.39
C GLY A 54 -2.18 -2.31 11.88
N LYS A 55 -1.98 -1.07 11.39
CA LYS A 55 -2.16 -0.69 9.98
C LYS A 55 -1.37 -1.56 9.00
N THR A 56 -0.05 -1.71 9.22
CA THR A 56 0.82 -2.56 8.38
C THR A 56 0.43 -4.04 8.46
N THR A 57 0.00 -4.51 9.63
CA THR A 57 -0.49 -5.89 9.79
C THR A 57 -1.77 -6.11 8.99
N LEU A 58 -2.70 -5.17 9.04
CA LEU A 58 -3.92 -5.19 8.24
C LEU A 58 -3.60 -5.17 6.74
N GLY A 59 -2.80 -4.22 6.27
CA GLY A 59 -2.40 -4.15 4.86
C GLY A 59 -1.74 -5.44 4.35
N ARG A 60 -0.84 -6.04 5.15
CA ARG A 60 -0.22 -7.33 4.81
C ARG A 60 -1.22 -8.48 4.80
N ALA A 61 -2.24 -8.46 5.67
CA ALA A 61 -3.31 -9.45 5.65
C ALA A 61 -4.19 -9.31 4.39
N LEU A 62 -4.51 -8.07 3.97
CA LEU A 62 -5.22 -7.80 2.71
C LEU A 62 -4.44 -8.34 1.50
N LEU A 63 -3.10 -8.35 1.55
CA LEU A 63 -2.24 -8.90 0.51
C LEU A 63 -1.99 -10.42 0.60
N GLY A 64 -2.54 -11.10 1.61
CA GLY A 64 -2.22 -12.51 1.87
C GLY A 64 -0.76 -12.77 2.28
N LEU A 65 -0.03 -11.73 2.70
CA LEU A 65 1.35 -11.84 3.21
C LEU A 65 1.38 -12.24 4.70
N VAL A 66 0.29 -12.00 5.41
CA VAL A 66 0.07 -12.45 6.78
C VAL A 66 -1.26 -13.18 6.80
N HIS A 67 -1.25 -14.44 7.23
CA HIS A 67 -2.47 -15.22 7.34
C HIS A 67 -3.24 -14.82 8.60
N PRO A 68 -4.53 -14.47 8.48
CA PRO A 68 -5.37 -14.24 9.65
C PRO A 68 -5.57 -15.54 10.43
N ASN A 69 -5.68 -15.42 11.75
CA ASN A 69 -6.06 -16.52 12.64
C ASN A 69 -7.56 -16.82 12.53
N GLU A 70 -8.36 -15.77 12.35
CA GLU A 70 -9.81 -15.84 12.17
C GLU A 70 -10.25 -14.77 11.16
N GLY A 71 -11.44 -14.97 10.58
CA GLY A 71 -11.99 -14.09 9.55
C GLY A 71 -11.71 -14.58 8.14
N SER A 72 -12.06 -13.72 7.17
CA SER A 72 -12.00 -13.99 5.73
C SER A 72 -11.36 -12.80 5.02
N VAL A 73 -10.58 -13.08 3.98
CA VAL A 73 -10.07 -12.07 3.07
C VAL A 73 -10.35 -12.56 1.66
N ARG A 74 -11.17 -11.83 0.92
CA ARG A 74 -11.56 -12.12 -0.45
C ARG A 74 -11.01 -11.08 -1.39
N PHE A 75 -10.48 -11.53 -2.51
CA PHE A 75 -10.06 -10.70 -3.63
C PHE A 75 -10.80 -11.15 -4.88
N ASP A 76 -11.55 -10.24 -5.49
CA ASP A 76 -12.33 -10.49 -6.70
C ASP A 76 -13.32 -11.68 -6.52
N GLY A 77 -13.97 -11.72 -5.36
CA GLY A 77 -14.89 -12.80 -4.96
C GLY A 77 -14.21 -14.10 -4.50
N GLN A 78 -12.90 -14.27 -4.73
CA GLN A 78 -12.15 -15.47 -4.33
C GLN A 78 -11.59 -15.32 -2.90
N GLU A 79 -11.81 -16.33 -2.05
CA GLU A 79 -11.13 -16.43 -0.74
C GLU A 79 -9.61 -16.60 -0.93
N ILE A 80 -8.84 -15.72 -0.32
CA ILE A 80 -7.37 -15.73 -0.38
C ILE A 80 -6.72 -16.10 0.96
N ALA A 81 -7.45 -16.00 2.07
CA ALA A 81 -6.94 -16.45 3.35
C ALA A 81 -6.73 -17.98 3.35
N GLY A 82 -5.50 -18.40 3.65
CA GLY A 82 -5.13 -19.83 3.72
C GLY A 82 -4.76 -20.48 2.39
N LEU A 83 -4.74 -19.72 1.27
CA LEU A 83 -4.20 -20.24 0.02
C LEU A 83 -2.71 -20.57 0.15
N ASP A 84 -2.30 -21.65 -0.52
CA ASP A 84 -0.90 -21.99 -0.67
C ASP A 84 -0.17 -21.06 -1.67
N GLU A 85 1.14 -21.24 -1.79
CA GLU A 85 1.95 -20.39 -2.64
C GLU A 85 1.59 -20.51 -4.14
N SER A 86 1.17 -21.69 -4.57
CA SER A 86 0.82 -21.97 -5.97
C SER A 86 -0.46 -21.24 -6.35
N ALA A 87 -1.49 -21.33 -5.52
CA ALA A 87 -2.78 -20.67 -5.71
C ALA A 87 -2.68 -19.14 -5.54
N MET A 88 -1.77 -18.66 -4.70
CA MET A 88 -1.54 -17.23 -4.48
C MET A 88 -0.71 -16.58 -5.60
N ARG A 89 0.14 -17.33 -6.30
CA ARG A 89 1.08 -16.78 -7.31
C ARG A 89 0.40 -15.99 -8.44
N PRO A 90 -0.73 -16.42 -9.03
CA PRO A 90 -1.47 -15.62 -10.02
C PRO A 90 -2.04 -14.33 -9.42
N LEU A 91 -2.52 -14.37 -8.18
CA LEU A 91 -3.11 -13.23 -7.48
C LEU A 91 -2.07 -12.18 -7.12
N ARG A 92 -0.84 -12.61 -6.77
CA ARG A 92 0.30 -11.70 -6.57
C ARG A 92 0.60 -10.85 -7.79
N ARG A 93 0.30 -11.30 -9.01
CA ARG A 93 0.44 -10.43 -10.19
C ARG A 93 -0.53 -9.24 -10.16
N ARG A 94 -1.74 -9.48 -9.65
CA ARG A 94 -2.85 -8.52 -9.59
C ARG A 94 -2.82 -7.64 -8.35
N MET A 95 -2.08 -8.05 -7.32
CA MET A 95 -1.98 -7.39 -6.02
C MET A 95 -0.52 -7.05 -5.72
N GLN A 96 -0.19 -5.76 -5.62
CA GLN A 96 1.19 -5.29 -5.47
C GLN A 96 1.34 -4.39 -4.24
N MET A 97 2.60 -4.22 -3.81
CA MET A 97 2.94 -3.38 -2.66
C MET A 97 4.03 -2.39 -3.02
N ILE A 98 3.86 -1.15 -2.59
CA ILE A 98 4.90 -0.11 -2.57
C ILE A 98 5.33 0.03 -1.11
N PHE A 99 6.61 -0.23 -0.85
CA PHE A 99 7.19 -0.25 0.49
C PHE A 99 7.60 1.14 0.95
N GLN A 100 7.61 1.33 2.28
CA GLN A 100 8.00 2.57 2.95
C GLN A 100 9.39 3.08 2.53
N ASP A 101 10.40 2.21 2.59
CA ASP A 101 11.76 2.55 2.16
C ASP A 101 12.06 1.90 0.80
N PRO A 102 12.20 2.69 -0.28
CA PRO A 102 12.60 2.17 -1.58
C PRO A 102 13.92 1.42 -1.53
N MET A 103 14.89 1.85 -0.72
CA MET A 103 16.22 1.25 -0.70
C MET A 103 16.20 -0.17 -0.18
N SER A 104 15.56 -0.42 0.96
CA SER A 104 15.39 -1.77 1.49
C SER A 104 14.61 -2.69 0.54
N SER A 105 13.74 -2.12 -0.29
CA SER A 105 12.94 -2.90 -1.24
C SER A 105 13.67 -3.23 -2.55
N LEU A 106 14.73 -2.50 -2.91
CA LEU A 106 15.48 -2.67 -4.16
C LEU A 106 16.77 -3.46 -3.91
N ASN A 107 17.09 -4.45 -4.75
CA ASN A 107 18.36 -5.16 -4.62
C ASN A 107 19.52 -4.25 -5.07
N PRO A 108 20.43 -3.82 -4.17
CA PRO A 108 21.44 -2.81 -4.48
C PRO A 108 22.51 -3.30 -5.46
N ARG A 109 22.59 -4.63 -5.69
CA ARG A 109 23.56 -5.28 -6.58
C ARG A 109 23.01 -5.53 -8.00
N ARG A 110 21.79 -5.06 -8.30
CA ARG A 110 21.19 -5.22 -9.62
C ARG A 110 20.88 -3.86 -10.24
N LEU A 111 21.03 -3.80 -11.55
CA LEU A 111 20.58 -2.66 -12.35
C LEU A 111 19.06 -2.49 -12.23
N ILE A 112 18.58 -1.25 -12.35
CA ILE A 112 17.15 -0.94 -12.32
C ILE A 112 16.38 -1.72 -13.39
N ARG A 113 16.93 -1.84 -14.59
CA ARG A 113 16.41 -2.71 -15.67
C ARG A 113 16.07 -4.11 -15.15
N ASN A 114 17.03 -4.77 -14.53
CA ASN A 114 16.87 -6.13 -14.03
C ASN A 114 15.84 -6.22 -12.90
N ILE A 115 15.74 -5.18 -12.06
CA ILE A 115 14.74 -5.11 -11.00
C ILE A 115 13.32 -5.00 -11.58
N LEU A 116 13.13 -4.20 -12.63
CA LEU A 116 11.82 -3.98 -13.24
C LEU A 116 11.40 -5.11 -14.20
N VAL A 117 12.35 -5.76 -14.88
CA VAL A 117 12.09 -6.93 -15.75
C VAL A 117 11.78 -8.18 -14.94
N ALA A 118 12.43 -8.38 -13.78
CA ALA A 118 12.25 -9.59 -12.96
C ALA A 118 10.80 -9.98 -12.66
N PRO A 119 9.90 -9.08 -12.18
CA PRO A 119 8.51 -9.45 -11.92
C PRO A 119 7.76 -9.86 -13.19
N LEU A 120 8.02 -9.21 -14.32
CA LEU A 120 7.40 -9.56 -15.61
C LEU A 120 7.77 -10.98 -16.04
N MET A 121 9.06 -11.33 -15.93
CA MET A 121 9.54 -12.68 -16.25
C MET A 121 8.98 -13.72 -15.28
N LEU A 122 8.93 -13.42 -13.98
CA LEU A 122 8.43 -14.33 -12.95
C LEU A 122 6.95 -14.69 -13.13
N HIS A 123 6.15 -13.73 -13.59
CA HIS A 123 4.69 -13.88 -13.81
C HIS A 123 4.32 -14.12 -15.28
N GLY A 124 5.28 -14.52 -16.12
CA GLY A 124 5.03 -14.93 -17.51
C GLY A 124 4.43 -13.84 -18.39
N ALA A 125 4.78 -12.57 -18.16
CA ALA A 125 4.24 -11.41 -18.88
C ALA A 125 4.84 -11.23 -20.30
N GLY A 126 4.94 -12.31 -21.08
CA GLY A 126 5.51 -12.29 -22.43
C GLY A 126 6.98 -12.68 -22.49
N ASP A 127 7.59 -12.45 -23.67
CA ASP A 127 9.02 -12.66 -23.90
C ASP A 127 9.86 -11.50 -23.32
N HIS A 128 11.18 -11.69 -23.30
CA HIS A 128 12.08 -10.69 -22.75
C HIS A 128 11.98 -9.34 -23.48
N ALA A 129 11.76 -9.34 -24.79
CA ALA A 129 11.60 -8.12 -25.57
C ALA A 129 10.31 -7.35 -25.20
N ALA A 130 9.21 -8.06 -24.96
CA ALA A 130 7.97 -7.48 -24.45
C ALA A 130 8.15 -6.93 -23.05
N ALA A 131 8.89 -7.64 -22.19
CA ALA A 131 9.20 -7.17 -20.85
C ALA A 131 10.00 -5.86 -20.88
N GLU A 132 11.04 -5.78 -21.72
CA GLU A 132 11.83 -4.56 -21.92
C GLU A 132 10.99 -3.39 -22.43
N ARG A 133 10.14 -3.60 -23.45
CA ARG A 133 9.20 -2.56 -23.93
C ARG A 133 8.29 -2.07 -22.81
N ARG A 134 7.76 -2.99 -21.99
CA ARG A 134 6.91 -2.64 -20.84
C ARG A 134 7.64 -1.82 -19.79
N VAL A 135 8.88 -2.20 -19.48
CA VAL A 135 9.74 -1.47 -18.54
C VAL A 135 10.01 -0.05 -19.02
N HIS A 136 10.34 0.14 -20.30
CA HIS A 136 10.54 1.47 -20.88
C HIS A 136 9.29 2.35 -20.77
N MET A 137 8.11 1.82 -21.14
CA MET A 137 6.85 2.55 -21.01
C MET A 137 6.56 2.97 -19.56
N VAL A 138 6.81 2.07 -18.60
CA VAL A 138 6.52 2.35 -17.18
C VAL A 138 7.52 3.33 -16.59
N VAL A 139 8.80 3.26 -16.96
CA VAL A 139 9.82 4.24 -16.54
C VAL A 139 9.48 5.64 -17.01
N GLU A 140 9.07 5.78 -18.27
CA GLU A 140 8.58 7.05 -18.81
C GLU A 140 7.32 7.52 -18.06
N ARG A 141 6.37 6.60 -17.82
CA ARG A 141 5.12 6.89 -17.09
C ARG A 141 5.35 7.45 -15.69
N VAL A 142 6.35 6.93 -14.97
CA VAL A 142 6.70 7.44 -13.63
C VAL A 142 7.59 8.68 -13.66
N GLY A 143 7.84 9.26 -14.84
CA GLY A 143 8.63 10.48 -15.02
C GLY A 143 10.13 10.27 -14.83
N LEU A 144 10.64 9.07 -15.11
CA LEU A 144 12.07 8.78 -15.05
C LEU A 144 12.68 8.75 -16.47
N PRO A 145 13.91 9.30 -16.67
CA PRO A 145 14.57 9.19 -17.95
C PRO A 145 15.01 7.74 -18.20
N PRO A 146 15.02 7.24 -19.46
CA PRO A 146 15.44 5.88 -19.77
C PRO A 146 16.83 5.50 -19.26
N THR A 147 17.72 6.49 -19.11
CA THR A 147 19.09 6.32 -18.59
C THR A 147 19.15 5.78 -17.16
N VAL A 148 18.06 5.80 -16.38
CA VAL A 148 18.02 5.17 -15.05
C VAL A 148 18.09 3.65 -15.12
N LEU A 149 17.68 3.05 -16.25
CA LEU A 149 17.60 1.59 -16.39
C LEU A 149 18.97 0.93 -16.26
N ASP A 150 20.01 1.62 -16.72
CA ASP A 150 21.39 1.12 -16.72
C ASP A 150 22.18 1.58 -15.49
N ARG A 151 21.47 2.07 -14.45
CA ARG A 151 22.04 2.45 -13.15
C ARG A 151 21.68 1.44 -12.06
N TYR A 152 22.43 1.49 -10.96
CA TYR A 152 22.14 0.82 -9.70
C TYR A 152 21.33 1.72 -8.76
N PRO A 153 20.59 1.15 -7.78
CA PRO A 153 19.81 1.94 -6.83
C PRO A 153 20.62 3.04 -6.11
N HIS A 154 21.86 2.76 -5.75
CA HIS A 154 22.72 3.70 -5.03
C HIS A 154 23.12 4.94 -5.87
N GLU A 155 22.98 4.89 -7.19
CA GLU A 155 23.30 5.98 -8.12
C GLU A 155 22.09 6.91 -8.39
N LEU A 156 20.94 6.61 -7.77
CA LEU A 156 19.71 7.41 -7.90
C LEU A 156 19.49 8.32 -6.69
N SER A 157 18.83 9.46 -6.92
CA SER A 157 18.29 10.30 -5.84
C SER A 157 17.14 9.61 -5.08
N GLY A 158 16.79 10.09 -3.89
CA GLY A 158 15.68 9.55 -3.10
C GLY A 158 14.35 9.51 -3.87
N GLY A 159 13.96 10.62 -4.50
CA GLY A 159 12.75 10.69 -5.33
C GLY A 159 12.79 9.76 -6.55
N GLN A 160 13.96 9.59 -7.20
CA GLN A 160 14.10 8.63 -8.29
C GLN A 160 13.93 7.18 -7.81
N ARG A 161 14.50 6.83 -6.64
CA ARG A 161 14.33 5.50 -6.04
C ARG A 161 12.87 5.23 -5.70
N GLN A 162 12.16 6.23 -5.16
CA GLN A 162 10.72 6.13 -4.89
C GLN A 162 9.95 5.83 -6.17
N ARG A 163 10.19 6.59 -7.25
CA ARG A 163 9.57 6.37 -8.56
C ARG A 163 9.90 5.00 -9.14
N VAL A 164 11.12 4.48 -8.94
CA VAL A 164 11.46 3.09 -9.30
C VAL A 164 10.67 2.07 -8.47
N GLY A 165 10.47 2.31 -7.17
CA GLY A 165 9.62 1.48 -6.31
C GLY A 165 8.17 1.43 -6.80
N ILE A 166 7.61 2.58 -7.17
CA ILE A 166 6.28 2.71 -7.78
C ILE A 166 6.23 1.97 -9.12
N ALA A 167 7.22 2.21 -10.00
CA ALA A 167 7.36 1.53 -11.29
C ALA A 167 7.35 0.01 -11.13
N ARG A 168 8.11 -0.53 -10.16
CA ARG A 168 8.17 -1.97 -9.88
C ARG A 168 6.80 -2.55 -9.52
N ALA A 169 5.98 -1.82 -8.77
CA ALA A 169 4.63 -2.26 -8.42
C ALA A 169 3.68 -2.21 -9.64
N VAL A 170 3.70 -1.11 -10.41
CA VAL A 170 2.74 -0.91 -11.50
C VAL A 170 3.12 -1.59 -12.82
N VAL A 171 4.37 -2.07 -12.95
CA VAL A 171 4.86 -2.70 -14.19
C VAL A 171 4.00 -3.89 -14.62
N LEU A 172 3.44 -4.62 -13.64
CA LEU A 172 2.58 -5.79 -13.84
C LEU A 172 1.13 -5.46 -14.24
N ALA A 173 0.75 -4.17 -14.26
CA ALA A 173 -0.65 -3.73 -14.36
C ALA A 173 -1.56 -4.37 -13.30
N PRO A 174 -1.29 -4.13 -11.99
CA PRO A 174 -2.11 -4.69 -10.93
C PRO A 174 -3.50 -4.06 -10.87
N ASP A 175 -4.46 -4.79 -10.30
CA ASP A 175 -5.80 -4.27 -9.99
C ASP A 175 -5.81 -3.56 -8.62
N PHE A 176 -4.91 -3.99 -7.72
CA PHE A 176 -4.79 -3.48 -6.36
C PHE A 176 -3.33 -3.18 -5.98
N VAL A 177 -3.11 -2.02 -5.36
CA VAL A 177 -1.82 -1.64 -4.76
C VAL A 177 -1.99 -1.21 -3.31
N LEU A 178 -1.19 -1.80 -2.42
CA LEU A 178 -0.98 -1.31 -1.07
C LEU A 178 0.22 -0.34 -1.04
N ALA A 179 0.00 0.89 -0.64
CA ALA A 179 1.03 1.90 -0.40
C ALA A 179 1.25 2.06 1.10
N ASP A 180 2.38 1.57 1.62
CA ASP A 180 2.70 1.55 3.05
C ASP A 180 3.71 2.66 3.41
N GLU A 181 3.23 3.76 3.99
CA GLU A 181 4.02 4.92 4.44
C GLU A 181 4.99 5.49 3.40
N ILE A 182 4.61 5.43 2.12
CA ILE A 182 5.49 5.68 0.97
C ILE A 182 5.90 7.15 0.76
N VAL A 183 5.29 8.07 1.51
CA VAL A 183 5.65 9.50 1.52
C VAL A 183 6.27 9.93 2.84
N SER A 184 6.42 9.00 3.80
CA SER A 184 7.04 9.31 5.08
C SER A 184 8.50 9.72 4.90
N GLY A 185 8.91 10.78 5.61
CA GLY A 185 10.30 11.28 5.56
C GLY A 185 10.70 11.99 4.26
N LEU A 186 9.75 12.27 3.35
CA LEU A 186 10.00 13.12 2.17
C LEU A 186 9.73 14.59 2.50
N ASP A 187 10.39 15.50 1.77
CA ASP A 187 10.02 16.91 1.80
C ASP A 187 8.66 17.14 1.12
N VAL A 188 8.00 18.25 1.45
CA VAL A 188 6.63 18.57 0.99
C VAL A 188 6.53 18.59 -0.54
N SER A 189 7.56 19.06 -1.26
CA SER A 189 7.52 19.13 -2.72
C SER A 189 7.64 17.74 -3.37
N THR A 190 8.55 16.90 -2.88
CA THR A 190 8.68 15.52 -3.36
C THR A 190 7.44 14.70 -3.02
N GLN A 191 6.86 14.90 -1.83
CA GLN A 191 5.60 14.29 -1.43
C GLN A 191 4.46 14.63 -2.41
N ALA A 192 4.25 15.91 -2.71
CA ALA A 192 3.24 16.35 -3.67
C ALA A 192 3.41 15.68 -5.04
N GLN A 193 4.65 15.64 -5.56
CA GLN A 193 4.95 14.97 -6.83
C GLN A 193 4.63 13.47 -6.84
N VAL A 194 4.93 12.77 -5.74
CA VAL A 194 4.62 11.33 -5.61
C VAL A 194 3.11 11.10 -5.55
N LEU A 195 2.38 11.91 -4.77
CA LEU A 195 0.92 11.80 -4.67
C LEU A 195 0.22 12.11 -6.00
N GLN A 196 0.70 13.12 -6.73
CA GLN A 196 0.20 13.45 -8.06
C GLN A 196 0.43 12.29 -9.05
N LEU A 197 1.62 11.68 -9.04
CA LEU A 197 1.91 10.49 -9.84
C LEU A 197 0.94 9.34 -9.52
N LEU A 198 0.67 9.08 -8.24
CA LEU A 198 -0.27 8.01 -7.85
C LEU A 198 -1.70 8.31 -8.29
N ARG A 199 -2.14 9.56 -8.24
CA ARG A 199 -3.45 9.98 -8.77
C ARG A 199 -3.56 9.76 -10.28
N GLU A 200 -2.51 10.06 -11.03
CA GLU A 200 -2.45 9.81 -12.47
C GLU A 200 -2.49 8.32 -12.79
N LEU A 201 -1.71 7.51 -12.06
CA LEU A 201 -1.71 6.04 -12.21
C LEU A 201 -3.07 5.44 -11.85
N LYS A 202 -3.72 5.92 -10.77
CA LYS A 202 -5.09 5.54 -10.39
C LYS A 202 -6.05 5.74 -11.56
N ARG A 203 -6.09 6.96 -12.11
CA ARG A 203 -6.99 7.34 -13.20
C ARG A 203 -6.74 6.51 -14.46
N ASP A 204 -5.47 6.39 -14.85
CA ASP A 204 -5.12 5.86 -16.16
C ASP A 204 -5.09 4.31 -16.20
N MET A 205 -5.02 3.66 -15.02
CA MET A 205 -5.02 2.20 -14.90
C MET A 205 -6.27 1.64 -14.22
N ASN A 206 -7.23 2.48 -13.82
CA ASN A 206 -8.36 2.09 -12.96
C ASN A 206 -7.91 1.33 -11.70
N LEU A 207 -6.79 1.77 -11.12
CA LEU A 207 -6.11 1.07 -10.03
C LEU A 207 -6.86 1.31 -8.71
N SER A 208 -7.13 0.24 -7.97
CA SER A 208 -7.65 0.33 -6.61
C SER A 208 -6.48 0.38 -5.63
N MET A 209 -6.59 1.17 -4.57
CA MET A 209 -5.46 1.42 -3.67
C MET A 209 -5.86 1.42 -2.20
N ALA A 210 -4.97 0.88 -1.36
CA ALA A 210 -5.00 1.12 0.08
C ALA A 210 -3.75 1.91 0.48
N PHE A 211 -3.94 3.05 1.12
CA PHE A 211 -2.88 3.96 1.52
C PHE A 211 -2.75 3.96 3.04
N ILE A 212 -1.67 3.39 3.56
CA ILE A 212 -1.32 3.43 4.99
C ILE A 212 -0.48 4.67 5.23
N SER A 213 -0.94 5.54 6.13
CA SER A 213 -0.22 6.76 6.51
C SER A 213 -0.54 7.15 7.95
N HIS A 214 0.42 7.80 8.58
CA HIS A 214 0.19 8.57 9.81
C HIS A 214 -0.03 10.07 9.51
N ASP A 215 0.31 10.54 8.30
CA ASP A 215 -0.02 11.90 7.85
C ASP A 215 -1.46 11.93 7.30
N LEU A 216 -2.34 12.55 8.09
CA LEU A 216 -3.76 12.73 7.76
C LEU A 216 -3.99 13.69 6.59
N SER A 217 -3.11 14.67 6.37
CA SER A 217 -3.22 15.63 5.26
C SER A 217 -3.09 14.92 3.92
N VAL A 218 -2.19 13.95 3.84
CA VAL A 218 -2.03 13.08 2.67
C VAL A 218 -3.30 12.28 2.42
N VAL A 219 -3.82 11.62 3.45
CA VAL A 219 -4.98 10.75 3.34
C VAL A 219 -6.19 11.54 2.88
N ARG A 220 -6.42 12.72 3.47
CA ARG A 220 -7.49 13.63 3.08
C ARG A 220 -7.37 14.11 1.62
N ALA A 221 -6.15 14.24 1.08
CA ALA A 221 -5.93 14.71 -0.28
C ALA A 221 -6.07 13.63 -1.37
N VAL A 222 -5.91 12.34 -1.03
CA VAL A 222 -5.84 11.26 -2.04
C VAL A 222 -6.84 10.12 -1.86
N CYS A 223 -7.43 9.96 -0.68
CA CYS A 223 -8.32 8.82 -0.40
C CYS A 223 -9.80 9.23 -0.50
N ASP A 224 -10.62 8.33 -1.04
CA ASP A 224 -12.07 8.48 -1.15
C ASP A 224 -12.76 8.16 0.20
N ARG A 225 -12.28 7.11 0.87
CA ARG A 225 -12.71 6.67 2.21
C ARG A 225 -11.53 6.50 3.14
N VAL A 226 -11.80 6.50 4.43
CA VAL A 226 -10.81 6.26 5.48
C VAL A 226 -11.31 5.23 6.49
N TYR A 227 -10.38 4.42 6.97
CA TYR A 227 -10.52 3.50 8.09
C TYR A 227 -9.56 3.96 9.20
N VAL A 228 -10.12 4.37 10.33
CA VAL A 228 -9.36 4.80 11.51
C VAL A 228 -9.15 3.59 12.41
N LEU A 229 -7.89 3.20 12.58
CA LEU A 229 -7.48 2.01 13.32
C LEU A 229 -6.85 2.40 14.66
N CYS A 230 -7.44 1.91 15.76
CA CYS A 230 -6.94 2.09 17.13
C CYS A 230 -6.85 0.73 17.81
N GLU A 231 -5.71 0.41 18.42
CA GLU A 231 -5.47 -0.84 19.14
C GLU A 231 -5.99 -2.10 18.40
N GLY A 232 -5.75 -2.18 17.09
CA GLY A 232 -6.13 -3.34 16.29
C GLY A 232 -7.61 -3.43 15.90
N ARG A 233 -8.39 -2.35 16.10
CA ARG A 233 -9.82 -2.26 15.75
C ARG A 233 -10.07 -1.06 14.86
N VAL A 234 -11.01 -1.20 13.92
CA VAL A 234 -11.56 -0.05 13.21
C VAL A 234 -12.53 0.64 14.15
N VAL A 235 -12.19 1.85 14.58
CA VAL A 235 -13.03 2.66 15.48
C VAL A 235 -13.94 3.62 14.73
N GLU A 236 -13.56 4.01 13.51
CA GLU A 236 -14.37 4.83 12.64
C GLU A 236 -14.05 4.53 11.18
N GLU A 237 -15.09 4.52 10.33
CA GLU A 237 -14.94 4.42 8.89
C GLU A 237 -15.95 5.35 8.18
N GLY A 238 -15.59 5.81 6.98
CA GLY A 238 -16.48 6.63 6.18
C GLY A 238 -15.79 7.31 5.01
N ARG A 239 -16.52 8.19 4.31
CA ARG A 239 -15.91 9.10 3.34
C ARG A 239 -14.91 10.00 4.07
N CYS A 240 -13.74 10.22 3.45
CA CYS A 240 -12.70 11.06 4.04
C CYS A 240 -13.26 12.40 4.54
N GLU A 241 -13.92 13.16 3.67
CA GLU A 241 -14.52 14.46 4.01
C GLU A 241 -15.38 14.38 5.27
N SER A 242 -16.27 13.40 5.37
CA SER A 242 -17.18 13.25 6.51
C SER A 242 -16.45 12.90 7.82
N VAL A 243 -15.45 12.01 7.76
CA VAL A 243 -14.69 11.59 8.95
C VAL A 243 -13.74 12.71 9.42
N PHE A 244 -13.15 13.46 8.49
CA PHE A 244 -12.24 14.55 8.83
C PHE A 244 -12.96 15.83 9.29
N ASP A 245 -14.14 16.14 8.73
CA ASP A 245 -14.87 17.37 9.07
C ASP A 245 -15.81 17.20 10.26
N ALA A 246 -16.33 15.98 10.48
CA ALA A 246 -17.26 15.68 11.57
C ALA A 246 -16.98 14.30 12.22
N PRO A 247 -15.78 14.11 12.81
CA PRO A 247 -15.40 12.84 13.45
C PRO A 247 -16.34 12.48 14.60
N ARG A 248 -16.86 11.24 14.56
CA ARG A 248 -17.82 10.72 15.55
C ARG A 248 -17.12 10.06 16.72
N ASP A 249 -16.01 9.36 16.48
CA ASP A 249 -15.27 8.68 17.52
C ASP A 249 -14.34 9.65 18.27
N ALA A 250 -14.15 9.40 19.58
CA ALA A 250 -13.30 10.25 20.42
C ALA A 250 -11.82 10.15 20.05
N TYR A 251 -11.36 8.96 19.65
CA TYR A 251 -10.00 8.75 19.18
C TYR A 251 -9.76 9.48 17.85
N THR A 252 -10.71 9.40 16.91
CA THR A 252 -10.59 10.12 15.64
C THR A 252 -10.50 11.63 15.85
N ARG A 253 -11.33 12.19 16.74
CA ARG A 253 -11.23 13.61 17.17
C ARG A 253 -9.84 13.94 17.68
N ALA A 254 -9.34 13.17 18.66
CA ALA A 254 -8.03 13.40 19.24
C ALA A 254 -6.89 13.29 18.20
N LEU A 255 -6.97 12.32 17.29
CA LEU A 255 -5.99 12.11 16.22
C LEU A 255 -5.95 13.30 15.25
N ILE A 256 -7.13 13.85 14.90
CA ILE A 256 -7.26 15.04 14.05
C ILE A 256 -6.77 16.29 14.77
N ASP A 257 -7.20 16.51 16.02
CA ASP A 257 -6.84 17.69 16.81
C ASP A 257 -5.33 17.77 17.12
N ALA A 258 -4.67 16.62 17.22
CA ALA A 258 -3.23 16.53 17.46
C ALA A 258 -2.38 16.99 16.24
N ILE A 259 -2.98 17.09 15.06
CA ILE A 259 -2.29 17.47 13.83
C ILE A 259 -2.90 18.80 13.35
N PRO A 260 -2.13 19.89 13.24
CA PRO A 260 -2.64 21.10 12.61
C PRO A 260 -2.91 20.79 11.12
N LEU A 261 -4.13 20.39 10.80
CA LEU A 261 -4.54 20.14 9.42
C LEU A 261 -4.55 21.49 8.70
N PRO A 262 -3.67 21.70 7.70
CA PRO A 262 -3.73 22.92 6.91
C PRO A 262 -5.07 22.96 6.17
N VAL A 263 -5.58 24.17 5.91
CA VAL A 263 -6.60 24.34 4.87
C VAL A 263 -5.99 23.82 3.57
N ILE A 264 -6.51 22.71 3.05
CA ILE A 264 -5.96 22.09 1.84
C ILE A 264 -6.19 23.05 0.68
N ASP A 265 -5.11 23.63 0.17
CA ASP A 265 -5.13 24.27 -1.14
C ASP A 265 -5.22 23.15 -2.20
N PRO A 266 -6.30 23.07 -2.99
CA PRO A 266 -6.41 22.06 -4.04
C PRO A 266 -5.25 22.11 -5.04
N GLN A 267 -4.58 23.26 -5.16
CA GLN A 267 -3.41 23.45 -6.00
C GLN A 267 -2.12 22.89 -5.39
N TRP A 268 -2.09 22.45 -4.13
CA TRP A 268 -0.86 21.98 -3.49
C TRP A 268 -0.26 20.73 -4.16
N LEU A 269 -1.09 19.92 -4.85
CA LEU A 269 -0.64 18.77 -5.63
C LEU A 269 0.00 19.16 -6.96
N VAL A 270 -0.21 20.41 -7.39
CA VAL A 270 0.14 20.92 -8.73
C VAL A 270 1.28 21.95 -8.66
N ARG A 271 1.67 22.38 -7.45
CA ARG A 271 2.84 23.25 -7.20
C ARG A 271 4.10 22.41 -7.03
#